data_AF-K2M9I6-F1
#
_entry.id   AF-K2M9I6-F1
#
_cell.length_a   1.000
_cell.length_b   1.000
_cell.length_c   1.000
_cell.angle_alpha   90.00
_cell.angle_beta   90.00
_cell.angle_gamma   90.00
#
_symmetry.space_group_name_H-M   'P 1'
#
loop_
_entity.id
_entity.type
_entity.pdbx_description
1 polymer ?
#
loop_
_entity_poly.entity_id
_entity_poly.type
_entity_poly.pdbx_seq_one_letter_code
_entity_poly.pdbx_strand_id
1 'polypeptide(L)'
;MTGMVLRDFIHGLQREDLPAFLRGGLIGENAVIEGPCGTRPLIYADYVASGRALAQVEDFIRDQVLPYYANSHTEASYCGAFSTRLREAARAEIHRVAGADETMSVVFAGSGATAGLNKLVRLLQIAETVARGERVVVFTGPYEHHSNILPCARAGRRSSPSPRPNAAAPTLPH
;
A
#
# COMPACT_ATOMS: atom_id res chain seq x y z
N MET A 1 -20.33 18.67 0.33
CA MET A 1 -20.75 17.44 1.04
C MET A 1 -19.63 16.40 1.15
N THR A 2 -18.97 15.93 0.09
CA THR A 2 -17.93 14.87 0.24
C THR A 2 -16.71 15.25 1.07
N GLY A 3 -16.15 16.45 0.89
CA GLY A 3 -15.06 16.93 1.76
C GLY A 3 -15.50 17.21 3.20
N MET A 4 -16.80 17.20 3.47
CA MET A 4 -17.37 17.35 4.82
C MET A 4 -17.29 16.02 5.57
N VAL A 5 -17.67 14.90 4.93
CA VAL A 5 -17.66 13.55 5.54
C VAL A 5 -16.30 13.16 6.12
N LEU A 6 -15.20 13.35 5.37
CA LEU A 6 -13.85 13.06 5.90
C LEU A 6 -13.44 14.06 7.00
N ARG A 7 -13.83 15.33 6.88
CA ARG A 7 -13.56 16.34 7.93
C ARG A 7 -14.33 16.05 9.20
N ASP A 8 -15.57 15.61 9.10
CA ASP A 8 -16.43 15.26 10.23
C ASP A 8 -15.85 14.05 10.97
N PHE A 9 -15.35 13.05 10.22
CA PHE A 9 -14.61 11.93 10.79
C PHE A 9 -13.35 12.41 11.53
N ILE A 10 -12.52 13.26 10.90
CA ILE A 10 -11.31 13.82 11.53
C ILE A 10 -11.66 14.64 12.78
N HIS A 11 -12.72 15.45 12.73
CA HIS A 11 -13.19 16.23 13.87
C HIS A 11 -13.68 15.32 15.01
N GLY A 12 -14.33 14.20 14.68
CA GLY A 12 -14.71 13.17 15.64
C GLY A 12 -13.52 12.52 16.36
N LEU A 13 -12.30 12.61 15.82
CA LEU A 13 -11.07 12.17 16.47
C LEU A 13 -10.46 13.24 17.39
N GLN A 14 -10.90 14.50 17.33
CA GLN A 14 -10.42 15.58 18.20
C GLN A 14 -11.09 15.47 19.58
N ARG A 15 -10.55 14.58 20.40
CA ARG A 15 -11.09 14.25 21.72
C ARG A 15 -9.98 14.14 22.75
N GLU A 16 -10.28 14.50 24.00
CA GLU A 16 -9.33 14.34 25.12
C GLU A 16 -9.08 12.86 25.46
N ASP A 17 -10.09 12.01 25.28
CA ASP A 17 -10.06 10.57 25.57
C ASP A 17 -9.71 9.71 24.35
N LEU A 18 -9.11 10.29 23.29
CA LEU A 18 -8.83 9.60 22.03
C LEU A 18 -8.15 8.22 22.20
N PRO A 19 -7.14 8.03 23.07
CA PRO A 19 -6.53 6.71 23.26
C PRO A 19 -7.51 5.65 23.81
N ALA A 20 -8.38 6.04 24.74
CA ALA A 20 -9.38 5.13 25.31
C ALA A 20 -10.48 4.83 24.29
N PHE A 21 -10.90 5.84 23.54
CA PHE A 21 -11.86 5.69 22.44
C PHE A 21 -11.35 4.71 21.36
N LEU A 22 -10.12 4.89 20.88
CA LEU A 22 -9.52 3.98 19.88
C LEU A 22 -9.36 2.56 20.42
N ARG A 23 -8.92 2.41 21.68
CA ARG A 23 -8.81 1.09 22.32
C ARG A 23 -10.18 0.39 22.36
N GLY A 24 -11.23 1.10 22.77
CA GLY A 24 -12.59 0.55 22.80
C GLY A 24 -13.13 0.09 21.44
N GLY A 25 -12.51 0.52 20.33
CA GLY A 25 -12.84 0.08 18.98
C GLY A 25 -11.91 -0.99 18.40
N LEU A 26 -10.93 -1.50 19.15
CA LEU A 26 -10.02 -2.54 18.65
C LEU A 26 -10.78 -3.83 18.35
N ILE A 27 -10.84 -4.19 17.07
CA ILE A 27 -11.52 -5.40 16.64
C ILE A 27 -10.67 -6.62 17.05
N GLY A 28 -11.32 -7.54 17.78
CA GLY A 28 -10.71 -8.75 18.30
C GLY A 28 -9.85 -8.53 19.55
N GLU A 29 -9.96 -7.38 20.22
CA GLU A 29 -9.50 -7.26 21.62
C GLU A 29 -10.28 -8.24 22.50
N ASN A 30 -9.59 -8.86 23.48
CA ASN A 30 -10.10 -9.97 24.30
C ASN A 30 -10.50 -11.25 23.55
N ALA A 31 -10.12 -11.38 22.28
CA ALA A 31 -10.24 -12.66 21.59
C ALA A 31 -9.52 -13.74 22.41
N VAL A 32 -10.09 -14.94 22.42
CA VAL A 32 -9.50 -16.09 23.12
C VAL A 32 -9.06 -17.12 22.11
N ILE A 33 -8.04 -17.89 22.48
CA ILE A 33 -7.57 -19.03 21.71
C ILE A 33 -7.68 -20.29 22.55
N GLU A 34 -8.12 -21.37 21.90
CA GLU A 34 -8.06 -22.72 22.42
C GLU A 34 -6.62 -23.22 22.34
N GLY A 35 -6.10 -23.75 23.44
CA GLY A 35 -4.75 -24.29 23.48
C GLY A 35 -4.65 -25.55 24.34
N PRO A 36 -3.48 -26.23 24.32
CA PRO A 36 -3.25 -27.45 25.10
C PRO A 36 -3.45 -27.29 26.62
N CYS A 37 -3.44 -26.05 27.12
CA CYS A 37 -3.63 -25.70 28.52
C CYS A 37 -4.96 -24.96 28.77
N GLY A 38 -5.97 -25.22 27.95
CA GLY A 38 -7.29 -24.58 28.00
C GLY A 38 -7.36 -23.25 27.25
N THR A 39 -8.54 -22.65 27.28
CA THR A 39 -8.83 -21.35 26.66
C THR A 39 -8.04 -20.24 27.34
N ARG A 40 -7.29 -19.45 26.56
CA ARG A 40 -6.50 -18.32 27.07
C ARG A 40 -6.76 -17.04 26.27
N PRO A 41 -6.64 -15.86 26.90
CA PRO A 41 -6.67 -14.59 26.17
C PRO A 41 -5.57 -14.54 25.11
N LEU A 42 -5.93 -14.09 23.91
CA LEU A 42 -4.98 -13.85 22.83
C LEU A 42 -4.18 -12.57 23.12
N ILE A 43 -2.87 -12.72 23.31
CA ILE A 43 -1.94 -11.60 23.34
C ILE A 43 -1.48 -11.35 21.91
N TYR A 44 -1.91 -10.24 21.33
CA TYR A 44 -1.48 -9.84 19.99
C TYR A 44 -0.19 -9.02 20.07
N ALA A 45 0.91 -9.60 19.61
CA ALA A 45 2.24 -8.97 19.65
C ALA A 45 2.78 -8.63 18.24
N ASP A 46 1.94 -8.64 17.21
CA ASP A 46 2.34 -8.51 15.81
C ASP A 46 2.06 -7.11 15.21
N TYR A 47 1.91 -6.10 16.06
CA TYR A 47 1.59 -4.72 15.65
C TYR A 47 2.63 -4.08 14.72
N VAL A 48 3.87 -4.60 14.70
CA VAL A 48 4.93 -4.15 13.78
C VAL A 48 4.72 -4.68 12.36
N ALA A 49 4.15 -5.88 12.21
CA ALA A 49 3.86 -6.45 10.90
C ALA A 49 2.51 -5.98 10.36
N SER A 50 1.47 -5.95 11.20
CA SER A 50 0.16 -5.41 10.85
C SER A 50 -0.57 -4.88 12.08
N GLY A 51 -1.16 -3.69 11.95
CA GLY A 51 -2.12 -3.20 12.94
C GLY A 51 -3.40 -4.02 12.93
N ARG A 52 -4.13 -3.98 14.04
CA ARG A 52 -5.52 -4.47 14.12
C ARG A 52 -6.47 -3.45 13.50
N ALA A 53 -7.58 -3.96 12.96
CA ALA A 53 -8.68 -3.12 12.49
C ALA A 53 -9.35 -2.39 13.67
N LEU A 54 -9.87 -1.20 13.38
CA LEU A 54 -10.56 -0.34 14.34
C LEU A 54 -12.01 -0.15 13.87
N ALA A 55 -12.97 -0.42 14.75
CA ALA A 55 -14.40 -0.28 14.48
C ALA A 55 -14.73 1.11 13.92
N GLN A 56 -14.12 2.17 14.44
CA GLN A 56 -14.31 3.54 13.95
C GLN A 56 -13.99 3.68 12.46
N VAL A 57 -12.93 3.03 11.98
CA VAL A 57 -12.53 3.08 10.57
C VAL A 57 -13.48 2.21 9.74
N GLU A 58 -13.78 1.00 10.22
CA GLU A 58 -14.66 0.07 9.52
C GLU A 58 -16.09 0.60 9.39
N ASP A 59 -16.62 1.21 10.45
CA ASP A 59 -17.95 1.82 10.47
C ASP A 59 -18.00 3.07 9.57
N PHE A 60 -16.94 3.89 9.57
CA PHE A 60 -16.83 4.99 8.61
C PHE A 60 -16.84 4.49 7.16
N ILE A 61 -16.06 3.47 6.84
CA ILE A 61 -16.05 2.87 5.50
C ILE A 61 -17.44 2.32 5.17
N ARG A 62 -18.03 1.53 6.07
CA ARG A 62 -19.32 0.87 5.88
C ARG A 62 -20.45 1.86 5.66
N ASP A 63 -20.55 2.88 6.49
CA ASP A 63 -21.74 3.72 6.57
C ASP A 63 -21.61 5.01 5.76
N GLN A 64 -20.38 5.49 5.51
CA GLN A 64 -20.15 6.78 4.86
C GLN A 64 -19.50 6.65 3.47
N VAL A 65 -18.77 5.55 3.21
CA VAL A 65 -18.05 5.38 1.94
C VAL A 65 -18.79 4.40 1.02
N LEU A 66 -19.05 3.18 1.49
CA LEU A 66 -19.63 2.12 0.67
C LEU A 66 -21.00 2.45 0.05
N PRO A 67 -21.93 3.18 0.71
CA PRO A 67 -23.24 3.48 0.12
C PRO A 67 -23.17 4.35 -1.14
N TYR A 68 -22.08 5.10 -1.31
CA TYR A 68 -21.86 6.01 -2.43
C TYR A 68 -20.67 5.61 -3.29
N TYR A 69 -20.12 4.42 -3.07
CA TYR A 69 -18.98 3.92 -3.83
C TYR A 69 -19.40 3.64 -5.27
N ALA A 70 -18.72 4.27 -6.22
CA ALA A 70 -18.84 3.98 -7.63
C ALA A 70 -17.45 4.03 -8.29
N ASN A 71 -17.30 3.25 -9.36
CA ASN A 71 -16.07 3.28 -10.14
C ASN A 71 -15.86 4.68 -10.71
N SER A 72 -14.66 5.23 -10.55
CA SER A 72 -14.34 6.64 -10.84
C SER A 72 -14.30 7.00 -12.35
N HIS A 73 -14.67 6.06 -13.22
CA HIS A 73 -14.67 6.26 -14.69
C HIS A 73 -15.98 6.84 -15.24
N THR A 74 -16.99 7.07 -14.39
CA THR A 74 -18.29 7.67 -14.75
C THR A 74 -18.59 8.88 -13.86
N GLU A 75 -17.90 10.00 -14.12
CA GLU A 75 -18.09 11.29 -13.44
C GLU A 75 -19.49 11.90 -13.61
N ALA A 76 -20.33 11.36 -14.51
CA ALA A 76 -21.69 11.81 -14.74
C ALA A 76 -22.68 11.45 -13.60
N SER A 77 -22.28 10.59 -12.65
CA SER A 77 -23.14 10.18 -11.53
C SER A 77 -22.70 10.82 -10.21
N TYR A 78 -23.67 11.09 -9.33
CA TYR A 78 -23.41 11.60 -7.97
C TYR A 78 -22.37 10.73 -7.23
N CYS A 79 -22.50 9.41 -7.30
CA CYS A 79 -21.61 8.45 -6.66
C CYS A 79 -20.18 8.49 -7.24
N GLY A 80 -20.05 8.67 -8.55
CA GLY A 80 -18.74 8.83 -9.21
C GLY A 80 -18.03 10.10 -8.73
N ALA A 81 -18.73 11.24 -8.75
CA ALA A 81 -18.20 12.50 -8.24
C ALA A 81 -17.88 12.44 -6.74
N PHE A 82 -18.69 11.75 -5.94
CA PHE A 82 -18.44 11.50 -4.52
C PHE A 82 -17.14 10.69 -4.33
N SER A 83 -17.01 9.55 -4.98
CA SER A 83 -15.85 8.67 -4.83
C SER A 83 -14.54 9.36 -5.24
N THR A 84 -14.56 10.11 -6.35
CA THR A 84 -13.40 10.91 -6.79
C THR A 84 -13.02 11.99 -5.78
N ARG A 85 -14.00 12.77 -5.29
CA ARG A 85 -13.73 13.83 -4.30
C ARG A 85 -13.21 13.28 -2.97
N LEU A 86 -13.73 12.14 -2.52
CA LEU A 86 -13.28 11.51 -1.28
C LEU A 86 -11.84 11.03 -1.42
N ARG A 87 -11.49 10.43 -2.57
CA ARG A 87 -10.13 10.00 -2.90
C ARG A 87 -9.14 11.17 -2.91
N GLU A 88 -9.51 12.31 -3.49
CA GLU A 88 -8.64 13.50 -3.51
C GLU A 88 -8.54 14.17 -2.13
N ALA A 89 -9.62 14.17 -1.34
CA ALA A 89 -9.55 14.63 0.06
C ALA A 89 -8.63 13.74 0.91
N ALA A 90 -8.70 12.41 0.74
CA ALA A 90 -7.79 11.48 1.40
C ALA A 90 -6.33 11.69 0.96
N ARG A 91 -6.09 11.97 -0.33
CA ARG A 91 -4.76 12.31 -0.85
C ARG A 91 -4.20 13.56 -0.17
N ALA A 92 -5.00 14.62 -0.09
CA ALA A 92 -4.60 15.86 0.56
C ALA A 92 -4.31 15.67 2.05
N GLU A 93 -5.10 14.85 2.73
CA GLU A 93 -4.87 14.56 4.14
C GLU A 93 -3.58 13.76 4.36
N ILE A 94 -3.29 12.77 3.52
CA ILE A 94 -2.02 12.02 3.55
C ILE A 94 -0.83 12.95 3.32
N HIS A 95 -0.93 13.86 2.35
CA HIS A 95 0.11 14.87 2.08
C HIS A 95 0.38 15.71 3.34
N ARG A 96 -0.69 16.18 4.00
CA ARG A 96 -0.61 16.96 5.24
C ARG A 96 0.02 16.17 6.40
N VAL A 97 -0.45 14.94 6.68
CA VAL A 97 0.08 14.16 7.82
C VAL A 97 1.50 13.65 7.59
N ALA A 98 1.92 13.48 6.34
CA ALA A 98 3.29 13.13 6.00
C ALA A 98 4.26 14.34 6.06
N GLY A 99 3.74 15.56 6.26
CA GLY A 99 4.55 16.78 6.26
C GLY A 99 5.16 17.10 4.89
N ALA A 100 4.48 16.69 3.81
CA ALA A 100 4.94 16.92 2.45
C ALA A 100 4.77 18.41 2.07
N ASP A 101 5.71 18.94 1.27
CA ASP A 101 5.66 20.31 0.75
C ASP A 101 5.09 20.35 -0.69
N GLU A 102 5.08 21.53 -1.32
CA GLU A 102 4.60 21.72 -2.69
C GLU A 102 5.43 20.99 -3.76
N THR A 103 6.65 20.55 -3.44
CA THR A 103 7.52 19.78 -4.34
C THR A 103 7.23 18.27 -4.29
N MET A 104 6.45 17.85 -3.29
CA MET A 104 6.13 16.45 -3.05
C MET A 104 4.71 16.10 -3.54
N SER A 105 4.56 14.88 -4.06
CA SER A 105 3.27 14.37 -4.53
C SER A 105 2.94 13.04 -3.88
N VAL A 106 1.66 12.86 -3.51
CA VAL A 106 1.15 11.60 -2.97
C VAL A 106 0.60 10.75 -4.12
N VAL A 107 1.20 9.58 -4.33
CA VAL A 107 0.79 8.63 -5.36
C VAL A 107 0.26 7.35 -4.71
N PHE A 108 -1.01 7.01 -4.96
CA PHE A 108 -1.54 5.72 -4.57
C PHE A 108 -0.93 4.62 -5.44
N ALA A 109 -0.15 3.74 -4.82
CA ALA A 109 0.61 2.69 -5.50
C ALA A 109 0.00 1.28 -5.38
N GLY A 110 -1.20 1.17 -4.79
CA GLY A 110 -1.85 -0.11 -4.54
C GLY A 110 -1.57 -0.63 -3.13
N SER A 111 -1.45 -1.95 -3.00
CA SER A 111 -1.32 -2.61 -1.69
C SER A 111 0.13 -2.71 -1.24
N GLY A 112 0.41 -2.15 -0.05
CA GLY A 112 1.68 -2.28 0.65
C GLY A 112 2.84 -1.44 0.10
N ALA A 113 3.87 -1.26 0.92
CA ALA A 113 5.07 -0.48 0.59
C ALA A 113 5.83 -1.07 -0.62
N THR A 114 5.81 -2.40 -0.77
CA THR A 114 6.44 -3.11 -1.89
C THR A 114 5.89 -2.68 -3.26
N ALA A 115 4.58 -2.43 -3.38
CA ALA A 115 4.00 -1.97 -4.64
C ALA A 115 4.47 -0.54 -4.98
N GLY A 116 4.57 0.32 -3.96
CA GLY A 116 5.17 1.66 -4.07
C GLY A 116 6.59 1.63 -4.60
N LEU A 117 7.44 0.80 -4.01
CA LEU A 117 8.84 0.65 -4.42
C LEU A 117 8.98 0.13 -5.85
N ASN A 118 8.19 -0.88 -6.24
CA ASN A 118 8.20 -1.37 -7.61
C ASN A 118 7.75 -0.29 -8.61
N LYS A 119 6.77 0.54 -8.24
CA LYS A 119 6.33 1.66 -9.07
C LYS A 119 7.42 2.72 -9.21
N LEU A 120 8.11 3.06 -8.11
CA LEU A 120 9.22 4.00 -8.13
C LEU A 120 10.36 3.52 -9.04
N VAL A 121 10.78 2.26 -8.91
CA VAL A 121 11.82 1.64 -9.75
C VAL A 121 11.46 1.71 -11.24
N ARG A 122 10.18 1.51 -11.59
CA ARG A 122 9.69 1.64 -12.98
C ARG A 122 9.70 3.09 -13.45
N LEU A 123 9.27 4.04 -12.62
CA LEU A 123 9.27 5.46 -12.97
C LEU A 123 10.68 6.01 -13.19
N LEU A 124 11.66 5.51 -12.43
CA LEU A 124 13.07 5.83 -12.60
C LEU A 124 13.75 5.11 -13.79
N GLN A 125 13.01 4.23 -14.48
CA GLN A 125 13.49 3.50 -15.67
C GLN A 125 14.84 2.79 -15.46
N ILE A 126 15.03 2.20 -14.27
CA ILE A 126 16.31 1.61 -13.88
C ILE A 126 16.71 0.48 -14.84
N ALA A 127 15.76 -0.40 -15.19
CA ALA A 127 16.01 -1.54 -16.06
C ALA A 127 16.38 -1.09 -17.48
N GLU A 128 15.68 -0.10 -18.01
CA GLU A 128 15.90 0.48 -19.33
C GLU A 128 17.26 1.18 -19.40
N THR A 129 17.62 1.92 -18.36
CA THR A 129 18.91 2.62 -18.23
C THR A 129 20.07 1.61 -18.23
N VAL A 130 19.95 0.53 -17.46
CA VAL A 130 20.93 -0.57 -17.48
C VAL A 130 20.97 -1.29 -18.83
N ALA A 131 19.82 -1.47 -19.50
CA ALA A 131 19.76 -2.08 -20.83
C ALA A 131 20.44 -1.22 -21.90
N ARG A 132 20.42 0.11 -21.77
CA ARG A 132 21.19 1.05 -22.61
C ARG A 132 22.69 1.04 -22.32
N GLY A 133 23.15 0.28 -21.33
CA GLY A 133 24.56 0.18 -20.95
C GLY A 133 25.02 1.30 -20.00
N GLU A 134 24.10 2.11 -19.48
CA GLU A 134 24.40 3.15 -18.50
C GLU A 134 24.54 2.57 -17.09
N ARG A 135 25.38 3.20 -16.26
CA ARG A 135 25.65 2.73 -14.89
C ARG A 135 24.65 3.33 -13.91
N VAL A 136 23.81 2.49 -13.32
CA VAL A 136 22.94 2.86 -12.18
C VAL A 136 23.59 2.38 -10.88
N VAL A 137 23.68 3.27 -9.89
CA VAL A 137 24.13 2.94 -8.53
C VAL A 137 22.99 3.24 -7.56
N VAL A 138 22.60 2.26 -6.76
CA VAL A 138 21.58 2.41 -5.72
C VAL A 138 22.26 2.23 -4.37
N PHE A 139 22.16 3.24 -3.51
CA PHE A 139 22.66 3.19 -2.14
C PHE A 139 21.56 2.71 -1.21
N THR A 140 21.86 1.72 -0.37
CA THR A 140 20.92 1.14 0.61
C THR A 140 21.58 1.06 1.97
N GLY A 141 20.81 1.27 3.04
CA GLY A 141 21.31 1.10 4.41
C GLY A 141 21.57 -0.38 4.77
N PRO A 142 22.30 -0.65 5.86
CA PRO A 142 22.60 -2.01 6.32
C PRO A 142 21.41 -2.75 6.95
N TYR A 143 20.33 -2.04 7.31
CA TYR A 143 19.15 -2.59 7.98
C TYR A 143 17.87 -2.47 7.16
N GLU A 144 18.01 -2.44 5.83
CA GLU A 144 16.87 -2.32 4.93
C GLU A 144 15.99 -3.57 4.95
N HIS A 145 14.67 -3.35 4.90
CA HIS A 145 13.74 -4.44 4.73
C HIS A 145 13.93 -5.09 3.35
N HIS A 146 13.76 -6.41 3.25
CA HIS A 146 14.01 -7.15 2.00
C HIS A 146 13.16 -6.66 0.82
N SER A 147 11.96 -6.11 1.07
CA SER A 147 11.12 -5.46 0.06
C SER A 147 11.77 -4.27 -0.62
N ASN A 148 12.73 -3.59 0.04
CA ASN A 148 13.42 -2.40 -0.46
C ASN A 148 14.57 -2.79 -1.39
N ILE A 149 15.17 -3.95 -1.18
CA ILE A 149 16.36 -4.41 -1.90
C ILE A 149 15.97 -5.13 -3.21
N LEU A 150 14.99 -6.03 -3.13
CA LEU A 150 14.65 -6.93 -4.23
C LEU A 150 14.23 -6.24 -5.54
N PRO A 151 13.41 -5.16 -5.54
CA PRO A 151 13.01 -4.47 -6.76
C PRO A 151 14.20 -3.88 -7.53
N CYS A 152 15.09 -3.17 -6.83
CA CYS A 152 16.29 -2.55 -7.41
C CYS A 152 17.29 -3.60 -7.91
N ALA A 153 17.53 -4.64 -7.10
CA ALA A 153 18.43 -5.73 -7.47
C ALA A 153 17.93 -6.55 -8.68
N ARG A 154 16.61 -6.67 -8.86
CA ARG A 154 16.02 -7.31 -10.04
C ARG A 154 16.10 -6.40 -11.28
N ALA A 155 15.83 -5.10 -11.13
CA ALA A 155 15.92 -4.14 -12.22
C ALA A 155 17.36 -3.94 -12.74
N GLY A 156 18.36 -4.01 -11.84
CA GLY A 156 19.77 -3.90 -12.20
C GLY A 156 20.39 -5.16 -12.83
N ARG A 157 19.66 -6.28 -12.91
CA ARG A 157 20.14 -7.48 -13.60
C ARG A 157 19.90 -7.31 -15.09
N ARG A 158 21.00 -7.37 -15.85
CA ARG A 158 20.96 -7.48 -17.31
C ARG A 158 20.14 -8.72 -17.68
N SER A 159 18.94 -8.54 -18.21
CA SER A 159 18.18 -9.62 -18.82
C SER A 159 18.80 -9.92 -20.18
N SER A 160 19.86 -10.74 -20.22
CA SER A 160 20.22 -11.38 -21.49
C SER A 160 19.14 -12.43 -21.78
N PRO A 161 18.53 -12.44 -22.97
CA PRO A 161 17.71 -13.57 -23.38
C PRO A 161 18.57 -14.83 -23.26
N SER A 162 18.13 -15.82 -22.50
CA SER A 162 18.73 -17.16 -22.57
C SER A 162 18.58 -17.62 -24.03
N PRO A 163 19.66 -17.97 -24.74
CA PRO A 163 19.52 -18.55 -26.06
C PRO A 163 18.77 -19.87 -25.85
N ARG A 164 17.53 -19.93 -26.36
CA ARG A 164 16.82 -21.21 -26.48
C ARG A 164 17.77 -22.15 -27.22
N PRO A 165 18.05 -23.37 -26.73
CA PRO A 165 18.77 -24.33 -27.54
C PRO A 165 17.93 -24.59 -28.78
N ASN A 166 18.42 -24.14 -29.93
CA ASN A 166 17.85 -24.48 -31.22
C ASN A 166 18.07 -25.99 -31.37
N ALA A 167 17.03 -26.78 -31.13
CA ALA A 167 17.00 -28.20 -31.48
C ALA A 167 16.91 -28.31 -33.01
N ALA A 168 18.03 -28.05 -33.67
CA ALA A 168 18.30 -28.55 -35.01
C ALA A 168 19.28 -29.71 -34.84
N ALA A 169 18.73 -30.92 -34.82
CA ALA A 169 19.53 -32.14 -34.89
C ALA A 169 20.34 -32.12 -36.21
N PRO A 170 21.65 -32.40 -36.19
CA PRO A 170 22.39 -32.61 -37.43
C PRO A 170 21.98 -33.95 -38.03
N THR A 171 21.40 -33.91 -39.23
CA THR A 171 21.33 -35.07 -40.13
C THR A 171 22.75 -35.50 -40.47
N LEU A 172 23.15 -36.70 -40.03
CA LEU A 172 24.38 -37.35 -40.47
C LEU A 172 24.22 -37.85 -41.92
N PRO A 173 25.22 -37.67 -42.80
CA PRO A 173 25.25 -38.34 -44.09
C PRO A 173 25.90 -39.73 -43.97
N HIS A 174 25.33 -40.66 -44.76
CA HIS A 174 25.68 -42.06 -45.04
C HIS A 174 25.14 -43.13 -44.10
#